data_AF-A0A956D8R9-F1
#
_entry.id   AF-A0A956D8R9-F1
#
_cell.length_a   1.000
_cell.length_b   1.000
_cell.length_c   1.000
_cell.angle_alpha   90.00
_cell.angle_beta   90.00
_cell.angle_gamma   90.00
#
_symmetry.space_group_name_H-M   'P 1'
#
loop_
_entity.id
_entity.type
_entity.pdbx_description
1 polymer ?
#
loop_
_entity_poly.entity_id
_entity_poly.type
_entity_poly.pdbx_seq_one_letter_code
_entity_poly.pdbx_strand_id
1 'polypeptide(L)'
;MKHLTLAAALSIVSAVPVFAQDGGMPSSDASVAQRGPRANGHQGRHGRRGHDPEARLQHMQEELSLTPAQVQQLRQLFTDARARREQNREARQQEHEAMRTRIDAILTPQQRQRAQALRSERQQQRVTRRLEHMTERLSLRPNQVTQIRRILEQTRARHEALGRGPEHREEHQALREQTKTQIDAVLDAEQRAQAAQMRERREGRHGRHGRGPRGEGRGNAGQGRGRGPQKA
;
A
#
# COMPACT_ATOMS: atom_id res chain seq x y z
N MET A 1 -19.50 -41.67 44.66
CA MET A 1 -18.64 -42.82 44.27
C MET A 1 -17.66 -42.26 43.23
N LYS A 2 -16.40 -41.95 43.58
CA LYS A 2 -15.23 -42.85 43.72
C LYS A 2 -14.88 -43.59 42.41
N HIS A 3 -13.77 -43.18 41.76
CA HIS A 3 -12.91 -43.77 40.70
C HIS A 3 -12.37 -42.60 39.83
N LEU A 4 -11.08 -42.21 39.75
CA LEU A 4 -9.82 -42.60 40.41
C LEU A 4 -8.99 -43.75 39.79
N THR A 5 -8.33 -43.45 38.65
CA THR A 5 -7.13 -44.14 38.07
C THR A 5 -6.33 -43.11 37.27
N LEU A 6 -5.09 -42.77 37.65
CA LEU A 6 -3.80 -43.33 37.16
C LEU A 6 -3.65 -43.26 35.62
N ALA A 7 -2.77 -42.51 34.94
CA ALA A 7 -1.36 -42.08 35.13
C ALA A 7 -0.44 -42.76 34.09
N ALA A 8 0.31 -41.97 33.33
CA ALA A 8 1.57 -42.34 32.66
C ALA A 8 2.25 -41.08 32.10
N ALA A 9 3.29 -40.57 32.77
CA ALA A 9 4.15 -39.53 32.21
C ALA A 9 5.35 -40.18 31.52
N LEU A 10 5.51 -39.95 30.21
CA LEU A 10 6.65 -40.48 29.44
C LEU A 10 7.61 -39.33 29.07
N SER A 11 8.59 -39.09 29.95
CA SER A 11 9.62 -38.07 29.74
C SER A 11 10.70 -38.58 28.78
N ILE A 12 10.63 -38.22 27.51
CA ILE A 12 11.69 -38.50 26.53
C ILE A 12 12.79 -37.45 26.69
N VAL A 13 13.93 -37.85 27.27
CA VAL A 13 15.15 -37.05 27.31
C VAL A 13 15.88 -37.20 25.98
N SER A 14 15.69 -36.25 25.06
CA SER A 14 16.49 -36.16 23.84
C SER A 14 17.80 -35.42 24.12
N ALA A 15 18.92 -36.15 24.12
CA ALA A 15 20.24 -35.55 24.21
C ALA A 15 20.52 -34.68 22.98
N VAL A 16 20.85 -33.40 23.20
CA VAL A 16 21.30 -32.48 22.13
C VAL A 16 22.82 -32.54 22.06
N PRO A 17 23.43 -32.88 20.91
CA PRO A 17 24.88 -32.80 20.75
C PRO A 17 25.32 -31.34 20.75
N VAL A 18 26.22 -30.99 21.66
CA VAL A 18 26.89 -29.69 21.67
C VAL A 18 27.91 -29.66 20.53
N PHE A 19 27.52 -29.08 19.41
CA PHE A 19 28.48 -28.70 18.37
C PHE A 19 29.17 -27.40 18.76
N ALA A 20 30.36 -27.53 19.34
CA ALA A 20 31.33 -26.44 19.38
C ALA A 20 31.85 -26.20 17.96
N GLN A 21 31.32 -25.18 17.28
CA GLN A 21 31.98 -24.58 16.13
C GLN A 21 32.77 -23.37 16.61
N ASP A 22 34.01 -23.65 17.02
CA ASP A 22 35.07 -22.65 16.93
C ASP A 22 35.27 -22.31 15.44
N GLY A 23 35.34 -21.02 15.14
CA GLY A 23 35.07 -20.48 13.81
C GLY A 23 35.45 -19.01 13.77
N GLY A 24 36.75 -18.74 13.92
CA GLY A 24 37.30 -17.39 13.93
C GLY A 24 36.82 -16.55 12.75
N MET A 25 36.11 -15.45 13.05
CA MET A 25 35.75 -14.43 12.08
C MET A 25 37.01 -13.66 11.67
N PRO A 26 37.41 -13.64 10.38
CA PRO A 26 38.46 -12.74 9.92
C PRO A 26 37.92 -11.31 9.89
N SER A 27 38.35 -10.50 10.88
CA SER A 27 38.26 -9.04 10.79
C SER A 27 38.94 -8.57 9.50
N SER A 28 38.14 -8.07 8.55
CA SER A 28 38.64 -7.46 7.32
C SER A 28 37.80 -6.25 6.93
N ASP A 29 38.46 -5.10 7.02
CA ASP A 29 38.18 -3.78 6.48
C ASP A 29 36.75 -3.28 6.31
N ALA A 30 36.44 -2.30 7.18
CA ALA A 30 35.47 -1.25 6.95
C ALA A 30 35.85 -0.36 5.74
N SER A 31 35.68 -0.86 4.52
CA SER A 31 35.52 -0.02 3.34
C SER A 31 34.05 0.38 3.17
N VAL A 32 33.59 1.28 4.04
CA VAL A 32 32.27 1.93 3.92
C VAL A 32 32.29 2.86 2.71
N ALA A 33 32.15 2.27 1.52
CA ALA A 33 31.95 3.00 0.27
C ALA A 33 30.66 3.79 0.40
N GLN A 34 30.81 5.10 0.59
CA GLN A 34 29.76 6.03 0.95
C GLN A 34 28.70 6.12 -0.15
N ARG A 35 27.70 5.25 -0.04
CA ARG A 35 26.59 5.12 -1.00
C ARG A 35 25.67 6.33 -0.81
N GLY A 36 26.02 7.42 -1.49
CA GLY A 36 25.32 8.70 -1.40
C GLY A 36 23.81 8.59 -1.58
N PRO A 37 23.03 9.55 -1.05
CA PRO A 37 21.57 9.48 -1.06
C PRO A 37 21.07 9.34 -2.49
N ARG A 38 20.42 8.21 -2.80
CA ARG A 38 19.77 7.95 -4.09
C ARG A 38 18.49 8.80 -4.19
N ALA A 39 18.68 10.10 -4.34
CA ALA A 39 17.66 11.09 -4.65
C ALA A 39 17.19 10.95 -6.11
N ASN A 40 16.56 9.82 -6.44
CA ASN A 40 15.70 9.68 -7.60
C ASN A 40 14.83 8.41 -7.50
N GLY A 41 14.01 8.35 -6.47
CA GLY A 41 12.84 7.47 -6.46
C GLY A 41 11.86 7.95 -7.54
N HIS A 42 12.02 7.44 -8.75
CA HIS A 42 11.20 7.81 -9.90
C HIS A 42 9.72 7.63 -9.54
N GLN A 43 8.97 8.72 -9.68
CA GLN A 43 7.63 8.83 -9.13
C GLN A 43 6.68 7.94 -9.94
N GLY A 44 6.37 6.74 -9.43
CA GLY A 44 5.33 5.84 -9.93
C GLY A 44 3.92 6.39 -9.74
N ARG A 45 3.71 7.66 -10.11
CA ARG A 45 2.57 8.51 -9.77
C ARG A 45 1.59 8.69 -10.93
N HIS A 46 1.52 7.70 -11.82
CA HIS A 46 0.40 7.55 -12.75
C HIS A 46 -0.70 6.73 -12.09
N GLY A 47 -1.27 7.31 -11.02
CA GLY A 47 -2.45 6.77 -10.36
C GLY A 47 -3.62 6.79 -11.34
N ARG A 48 -3.95 5.62 -11.89
CA ARG A 48 -5.12 5.40 -12.75
C ARG A 48 -6.35 6.06 -12.14
N ARG A 49 -6.87 7.12 -12.75
CA ARG A 49 -8.33 7.31 -12.81
C ARG A 49 -8.78 6.58 -14.07
N GLY A 50 -9.58 5.54 -13.91
CA GLY A 50 -10.29 4.96 -15.04
C GLY A 50 -11.17 6.06 -15.61
N HIS A 51 -10.82 6.58 -16.79
CA HIS A 51 -11.82 7.25 -17.60
C HIS A 51 -12.90 6.22 -17.88
N ASP A 52 -14.16 6.65 -17.77
CA ASP A 52 -15.27 5.88 -18.28
C ASP A 52 -14.95 5.49 -19.75
N PRO A 53 -14.95 4.19 -20.10
CA PRO A 53 -14.64 3.78 -21.45
C PRO A 53 -15.58 4.42 -22.47
N GLU A 54 -16.85 4.66 -22.13
CA GLU A 54 -17.81 5.28 -23.05
C GLU A 54 -17.50 6.75 -23.31
N ALA A 55 -17.30 7.57 -22.27
CA ALA A 55 -16.85 8.96 -22.45
C ALA A 55 -15.54 9.07 -23.25
N ARG A 56 -14.64 8.09 -23.13
CA ARG A 56 -13.42 8.03 -23.95
C ARG A 56 -13.70 7.64 -25.42
N LEU A 57 -14.63 6.72 -25.66
CA LEU A 57 -15.03 6.31 -27.02
C LEU A 57 -15.71 7.46 -27.76
N GLN A 58 -16.62 8.18 -27.11
CA GLN A 58 -17.28 9.37 -27.67
C GLN A 58 -16.26 10.41 -28.12
N HIS A 59 -15.32 10.78 -27.24
CA HIS A 59 -14.26 11.72 -27.55
C HIS A 59 -13.38 11.26 -28.73
N MET A 60 -13.02 9.97 -28.79
CA MET A 60 -12.28 9.41 -29.93
C MET A 60 -13.10 9.38 -31.22
N GLN A 61 -14.41 9.14 -31.14
CA GLN A 61 -15.31 9.16 -32.30
C GLN A 61 -15.43 10.58 -32.87
N GLU A 62 -15.54 11.60 -32.01
CA GLU A 62 -15.55 13.01 -32.40
C GLU A 62 -14.21 13.46 -32.99
N GLU A 63 -13.09 13.25 -32.29
CA GLU A 63 -11.76 13.72 -32.73
C GLU A 63 -11.23 13.00 -33.98
N LEU A 64 -11.56 11.72 -34.17
CA LEU A 64 -11.01 10.89 -35.25
C LEU A 64 -12.05 10.49 -36.31
N SER A 65 -13.30 10.97 -36.20
CA SER A 65 -14.40 10.65 -37.12
C SER A 65 -14.59 9.13 -37.35
N LEU A 66 -14.55 8.36 -36.25
CA LEU A 66 -14.59 6.90 -36.32
C LEU A 66 -15.93 6.36 -36.85
N THR A 67 -15.87 5.32 -37.68
CA THR A 67 -17.07 4.66 -38.18
C THR A 67 -17.78 3.84 -37.07
N PRO A 68 -19.09 3.58 -37.17
CA PRO A 68 -19.81 2.77 -36.18
C PRO A 68 -19.17 1.40 -35.92
N ALA A 69 -18.62 0.75 -36.96
CA ALA A 69 -17.92 -0.52 -36.84
C ALA A 69 -16.61 -0.39 -36.04
N GLN A 70 -15.83 0.67 -36.24
CA GLN A 70 -14.61 0.95 -35.47
C GLN A 70 -14.94 1.24 -33.99
N VAL A 71 -16.00 2.01 -33.72
CA VAL A 71 -16.48 2.28 -32.36
C VAL A 71 -16.88 0.99 -31.65
N GLN A 72 -17.60 0.08 -32.34
CA GLN A 72 -17.96 -1.22 -31.80
C GLN A 72 -16.73 -2.10 -31.47
N GLN A 73 -15.73 -2.14 -32.35
CA GLN A 73 -14.46 -2.86 -32.10
C GLN A 73 -13.70 -2.30 -30.90
N LEU A 74 -13.61 -0.97 -30.77
CA LEU A 74 -12.96 -0.33 -29.62
C LEU A 74 -13.72 -0.53 -28.31
N ARG A 75 -15.06 -0.54 -28.35
CA ARG A 75 -15.91 -0.89 -27.19
C ARG A 75 -15.63 -2.32 -26.72
N GLN A 76 -15.51 -3.28 -27.63
CA GLN A 76 -15.12 -4.65 -27.28
C GLN A 76 -13.72 -4.67 -26.64
N LEU A 77 -12.73 -4.02 -27.27
CA LEU A 77 -11.35 -3.95 -26.76
C LEU A 77 -11.27 -3.34 -25.36
N PHE A 78 -12.05 -2.29 -25.05
CA PHE A 78 -12.10 -1.70 -23.72
C PHE A 78 -12.79 -2.58 -22.68
N THR A 79 -13.83 -3.33 -23.07
CA THR A 79 -14.47 -4.35 -22.23
C THR A 79 -13.50 -5.49 -21.90
N ASP A 80 -12.85 -6.06 -22.90
CA ASP A 80 -11.84 -7.13 -22.72
C ASP A 80 -10.67 -6.64 -21.86
N ALA A 81 -10.18 -5.42 -22.12
CA ALA A 81 -9.12 -4.80 -21.32
C ALA A 81 -9.58 -4.49 -19.88
N ARG A 82 -10.87 -4.31 -19.61
CA ARG A 82 -11.43 -4.20 -18.25
C ARG A 82 -11.45 -5.57 -17.57
N ALA A 83 -11.99 -6.60 -18.22
CA ALA A 83 -12.01 -7.98 -17.70
C ALA A 83 -10.59 -8.47 -17.35
N ARG A 84 -9.65 -8.36 -18.30
CA ARG A 84 -8.23 -8.69 -18.08
C ARG A 84 -7.60 -7.91 -16.93
N ARG A 85 -8.02 -6.66 -16.67
CA ARG A 85 -7.48 -5.85 -15.55
C ARG A 85 -7.99 -6.32 -14.19
N GLU A 86 -9.21 -6.84 -14.09
CA GLU A 86 -9.73 -7.38 -12.83
C GLU A 86 -9.17 -8.78 -12.55
N GLN A 87 -9.11 -9.66 -13.55
CA GLN A 87 -8.41 -10.96 -13.45
C GLN A 87 -6.95 -10.80 -13.00
N ASN A 88 -6.20 -9.86 -13.61
CA ASN A 88 -4.83 -9.53 -13.19
C ASN A 88 -4.75 -8.91 -11.79
N ARG A 89 -5.85 -8.37 -11.24
CA ARG A 89 -5.91 -7.82 -9.89
C ARG A 89 -6.12 -8.91 -8.86
N GLU A 90 -7.06 -9.82 -9.13
CA GLU A 90 -7.34 -11.02 -8.32
C GLU A 90 -6.12 -11.93 -8.27
N ALA A 91 -5.52 -12.25 -9.43
CA ALA A 91 -4.28 -13.03 -9.52
C ALA A 91 -3.16 -12.43 -8.66
N ARG A 92 -2.94 -11.10 -8.74
CA ARG A 92 -1.94 -10.41 -7.91
C ARG A 92 -2.27 -10.42 -6.41
N GLN A 93 -3.55 -10.42 -6.03
CA GLN A 93 -3.94 -10.56 -4.62
C GLN A 93 -3.58 -11.96 -4.11
N GLN A 94 -3.96 -12.99 -4.86
CA GLN A 94 -3.62 -14.39 -4.57
C GLN A 94 -2.10 -14.61 -4.53
N GLU A 95 -1.34 -14.07 -5.49
CA GLU A 95 0.13 -14.09 -5.48
C GLU A 95 0.72 -13.42 -4.23
N HIS A 96 0.19 -12.26 -3.83
CA HIS A 96 0.65 -11.56 -2.63
C HIS A 96 0.34 -12.33 -1.33
N GLU A 97 -0.77 -13.06 -1.28
CA GLU A 97 -1.15 -13.88 -0.14
C GLU A 97 -0.35 -15.18 -0.07
N ALA A 98 -0.22 -15.89 -1.19
CA ALA A 98 0.66 -17.05 -1.32
C ALA A 98 2.12 -16.69 -0.96
N MET A 99 2.61 -15.54 -1.43
CA MET A 99 3.94 -15.04 -1.07
C MET A 99 4.06 -14.71 0.42
N ARG A 100 3.03 -14.13 1.05
CA ARG A 100 3.00 -13.89 2.50
C ARG A 100 3.07 -15.20 3.29
N THR A 101 2.27 -16.19 2.91
CA THR A 101 2.28 -17.51 3.56
C THR A 101 3.64 -18.19 3.42
N ARG A 102 4.26 -18.14 2.23
CA ARG A 102 5.62 -18.64 2.00
C ARG A 102 6.68 -17.90 2.86
N ILE A 103 6.57 -16.58 2.96
CA ILE A 103 7.46 -15.78 3.83
C ILE A 103 7.26 -16.16 5.30
N ASP A 104 6.02 -16.19 5.80
CA ASP A 104 5.77 -16.49 7.21
C ASP A 104 6.13 -17.97 7.55
N ALA A 105 6.17 -18.89 6.57
CA ALA A 105 6.64 -20.27 6.73
C ALA A 105 8.17 -20.42 6.84
N ILE A 106 8.98 -19.57 6.19
CA ILE A 106 10.45 -19.59 6.32
C ILE A 106 10.96 -18.87 7.57
N LEU A 107 10.10 -18.11 8.27
CA LEU A 107 10.48 -17.36 9.46
C LEU A 107 10.39 -18.21 10.73
N THR A 108 11.45 -18.16 11.54
CA THR A 108 11.44 -18.78 12.89
C THR A 108 10.34 -18.14 13.76
N PRO A 109 9.87 -18.80 14.84
CA PRO A 109 8.83 -18.22 15.71
C PRO A 109 9.18 -16.82 16.24
N GLN A 110 10.44 -16.61 16.64
CA GLN A 110 10.94 -15.32 17.11
C GLN A 110 10.96 -14.26 15.98
N GLN A 111 11.34 -14.65 14.76
CA GLN A 111 11.31 -13.76 13.60
C GLN A 111 9.87 -13.39 13.21
N ARG A 112 8.91 -14.33 13.28
CA ARG A 112 7.48 -14.05 13.07
C ARG A 112 6.94 -13.05 14.09
N GLN A 113 7.26 -13.22 15.37
CA GLN A 113 6.87 -12.28 16.42
C GLN A 113 7.46 -10.87 16.16
N ARG A 114 8.74 -10.78 15.79
CA ARG A 114 9.38 -9.49 15.42
C ARG A 114 8.75 -8.87 14.17
N ALA A 115 8.42 -9.67 13.16
CA ALA A 115 7.74 -9.21 11.96
C ALA A 115 6.33 -8.69 12.26
N GLN A 116 5.59 -9.33 13.18
CA GLN A 116 4.28 -8.88 13.66
C GLN A 116 4.39 -7.56 14.43
N ALA A 117 5.36 -7.43 15.35
CA ALA A 117 5.63 -6.17 16.06
C ALA A 117 5.91 -5.01 15.08
N LEU A 118 6.79 -5.24 14.09
CA LEU A 118 7.10 -4.26 13.04
C LEU A 118 5.91 -3.98 12.09
N ARG A 119 4.94 -4.89 11.95
CA ARG A 119 3.66 -4.62 11.24
C ARG A 119 2.83 -3.65 12.08
N SER A 120 2.58 -3.98 13.36
CA SER A 120 1.82 -3.19 14.32
C SER A 120 2.37 -1.78 14.55
N GLU A 121 3.68 -1.64 14.71
CA GLU A 121 4.36 -0.36 14.88
C GLU A 121 4.17 0.55 13.66
N ARG A 122 4.40 0.03 12.44
CA ARG A 122 4.16 0.78 11.20
C ARG A 122 2.69 1.15 11.01
N GLN A 123 1.75 0.39 11.57
CA GLN A 123 0.32 0.74 11.58
C GLN A 123 0.02 1.85 12.60
N GLN A 124 0.60 1.81 13.81
CA GLN A 124 0.51 2.90 14.78
C GLN A 124 1.13 4.20 14.25
N GLN A 125 2.33 4.15 13.65
CA GLN A 125 2.96 5.30 13.00
C GLN A 125 2.08 5.94 11.92
N ARG A 126 1.27 5.15 11.18
CA ARG A 126 0.30 5.68 10.21
C ARG A 126 -0.87 6.40 10.86
N VAL A 127 -1.35 5.92 12.01
CA VAL A 127 -2.38 6.60 12.81
C VAL A 127 -1.82 7.91 13.35
N THR A 128 -0.63 7.88 13.97
CA THR A 128 0.08 9.05 14.49
C THR A 128 0.26 10.13 13.42
N ARG A 129 0.88 9.80 12.26
CA ARG A 129 1.08 10.77 11.16
C ARG A 129 -0.23 11.32 10.56
N ARG A 130 -1.29 10.51 10.54
CA ARG A 130 -2.62 10.97 10.10
C ARG A 130 -3.22 11.94 11.11
N LEU A 131 -3.05 11.67 12.40
CA LEU A 131 -3.54 12.50 13.49
C LEU A 131 -2.77 13.82 13.56
N GLU A 132 -1.44 13.80 13.53
CA GLU A 132 -0.56 14.98 13.42
C GLU A 132 -1.00 15.88 12.27
N HIS A 133 -1.12 15.33 11.05
CA HIS A 133 -1.58 16.09 9.88
C HIS A 133 -3.01 16.64 10.02
N MET A 134 -3.89 15.99 10.80
CA MET A 134 -5.22 16.54 11.09
C MET A 134 -5.14 17.64 12.16
N THR A 135 -4.32 17.48 13.19
CA THR A 135 -4.08 18.47 14.25
C THR A 135 -3.48 19.75 13.67
N GLU A 136 -2.43 19.65 12.86
CA GLU A 136 -1.80 20.78 12.16
C GLU A 136 -2.77 21.53 11.25
N ARG A 137 -3.66 20.80 10.56
CA ARG A 137 -4.52 21.39 9.52
C ARG A 137 -5.89 21.85 9.97
N LEU A 138 -6.35 21.41 11.14
CA LEU A 138 -7.64 21.76 11.74
C LEU A 138 -7.50 22.39 13.14
N SER A 139 -6.28 22.62 13.61
CA SER A 139 -5.99 23.15 14.96
C SER A 139 -6.72 22.38 16.07
N LEU A 140 -6.63 21.03 16.03
CA LEU A 140 -7.42 20.17 16.91
C LEU A 140 -7.06 20.34 18.39
N ARG A 141 -8.08 20.46 19.26
CA ARG A 141 -7.92 20.54 20.72
C ARG A 141 -7.53 19.18 21.32
N PRO A 142 -6.85 19.12 22.48
CA PRO A 142 -6.37 17.87 23.08
C PRO A 142 -7.43 16.78 23.32
N ASN A 143 -8.66 17.18 23.65
CA ASN A 143 -9.80 16.28 23.78
C ASN A 143 -10.24 15.70 22.42
N GLN A 144 -10.30 16.52 21.38
CA GLN A 144 -10.61 16.10 20.01
C GLN A 144 -9.53 15.15 19.47
N VAL A 145 -8.26 15.43 19.71
CA VAL A 145 -7.12 14.56 19.35
C VAL A 145 -7.26 13.17 19.98
N THR A 146 -7.61 13.11 21.27
CA THR A 146 -7.85 11.85 21.99
C THR A 146 -9.04 11.06 21.41
N GLN A 147 -10.14 11.73 21.11
CA GLN A 147 -11.34 11.10 20.53
C GLN A 147 -11.07 10.58 19.10
N ILE A 148 -10.43 11.39 18.24
CA ILE A 148 -10.10 11.01 16.87
C ILE A 148 -9.08 9.88 16.83
N ARG A 149 -8.08 9.86 17.72
CA ARG A 149 -7.15 8.72 17.88
C ARG A 149 -7.92 7.41 18.08
N ARG A 150 -8.85 7.38 19.05
CA ARG A 150 -9.68 6.21 19.35
C ARG A 150 -10.51 5.77 18.14
N ILE A 151 -11.14 6.71 17.43
CA ILE A 151 -11.90 6.42 16.19
C ILE A 151 -10.99 5.77 15.13
N LEU A 152 -9.79 6.31 14.90
CA LEU A 152 -8.83 5.78 13.92
C LEU A 152 -8.31 4.38 14.30
N GLU A 153 -8.06 4.13 15.58
CA GLU A 153 -7.63 2.82 16.09
C GLU A 153 -8.73 1.77 16.00
N GLN A 154 -9.98 2.10 16.35
CA GLN A 154 -11.14 1.23 16.17
C GLN A 154 -11.42 0.94 14.69
N THR A 155 -11.34 1.96 13.84
CA THR A 155 -11.47 1.82 12.37
C THR A 155 -10.41 0.88 11.80
N ARG A 156 -9.16 1.00 12.29
CA ARG A 156 -8.07 0.09 11.90
C ARG A 156 -8.38 -1.35 12.31
N ALA A 157 -8.79 -1.59 13.56
CA ALA A 157 -9.12 -2.93 14.03
C ALA A 157 -10.26 -3.56 13.22
N ARG A 158 -11.30 -2.79 12.87
CA ARG A 158 -12.38 -3.23 11.96
C ARG A 158 -11.86 -3.56 10.56
N HIS A 159 -11.00 -2.71 9.97
CA HIS A 159 -10.37 -3.01 8.68
C HIS A 159 -9.45 -4.25 8.69
N GLU A 160 -8.87 -4.60 9.84
CA GLU A 160 -8.07 -5.82 10.00
C GLU A 160 -8.97 -7.07 10.15
N ALA A 161 -10.09 -6.95 10.88
CA ALA A 161 -11.07 -8.03 11.04
C ALA A 161 -11.88 -8.33 9.77
N LEU A 162 -12.20 -7.32 8.96
CA LEU A 162 -12.85 -7.47 7.65
C LEU A 162 -11.95 -8.11 6.57
N GLY A 163 -10.73 -8.52 6.88
CA GLY A 163 -9.84 -9.17 5.91
C GLY A 163 -9.46 -8.28 4.72
N ARG A 164 -9.27 -8.90 3.56
CA ARG A 164 -8.85 -8.24 2.32
C ARG A 164 -9.40 -9.00 1.11
N GLY A 165 -10.24 -8.36 0.32
CA GLY A 165 -10.64 -8.88 -0.98
C GLY A 165 -11.69 -7.98 -1.66
N PRO A 166 -12.14 -8.36 -2.87
CA PRO A 166 -13.19 -7.64 -3.59
C PRO A 166 -14.57 -7.74 -2.92
N GLU A 167 -14.87 -8.83 -2.22
CA GLU A 167 -16.13 -9.09 -1.51
C GLU A 167 -16.38 -8.07 -0.38
N HIS A 168 -15.37 -7.76 0.44
CA HIS A 168 -15.47 -6.78 1.53
C HIS A 168 -15.46 -5.31 1.06
N ARG A 169 -15.62 -5.03 -0.25
CA ARG A 169 -15.50 -3.68 -0.82
C ARG A 169 -16.58 -2.73 -0.31
N GLU A 170 -17.83 -3.18 -0.22
CA GLU A 170 -18.95 -2.35 0.23
C GLU A 170 -18.83 -2.06 1.73
N GLU A 171 -18.48 -3.07 2.52
CA GLU A 171 -18.21 -2.95 3.96
C GLU A 171 -17.04 -1.99 4.24
N HIS A 172 -15.97 -2.07 3.44
CA HIS A 172 -14.87 -1.11 3.49
C HIS A 172 -15.28 0.31 3.11
N GLN A 173 -16.28 0.49 2.23
CA GLN A 173 -16.82 1.81 1.88
C GLN A 173 -17.72 2.35 3.00
N ALA A 174 -18.62 1.52 3.53
CA ALA A 174 -19.47 1.85 4.68
C ALA A 174 -18.64 2.21 5.91
N LEU A 175 -17.58 1.45 6.22
CA LEU A 175 -16.65 1.74 7.32
C LEU A 175 -15.94 3.08 7.12
N ARG A 176 -15.57 3.46 5.89
CA ARG A 176 -14.95 4.77 5.61
C ARG A 176 -15.92 5.93 5.83
N GLU A 177 -17.16 5.81 5.37
CA GLU A 177 -18.19 6.83 5.61
C GLU A 177 -18.55 6.91 7.10
N GLN A 178 -18.70 5.79 7.80
CA GLN A 178 -18.89 5.76 9.26
C GLN A 178 -17.75 6.47 10.00
N THR A 179 -16.50 6.16 9.65
CA THR A 179 -15.31 6.81 10.23
C THR A 179 -15.33 8.32 9.98
N LYS A 180 -15.72 8.74 8.78
CA LYS A 180 -15.87 10.16 8.40
C LYS A 180 -16.92 10.84 9.27
N THR A 181 -18.13 10.28 9.38
CA THR A 181 -19.21 10.81 10.23
C THR A 181 -18.80 10.90 11.69
N GLN A 182 -18.12 9.88 12.22
CA GLN A 182 -17.61 9.87 13.61
C GLN A 182 -16.54 10.96 13.85
N ILE A 183 -15.63 11.19 12.89
CA ILE A 183 -14.66 12.28 12.98
C ILE A 183 -15.38 13.62 12.90
N ASP A 184 -16.28 13.80 11.94
CA ASP A 184 -16.99 15.06 11.73
C ASP A 184 -17.85 15.45 12.95
N ALA A 185 -18.36 14.49 13.72
CA ALA A 185 -19.06 14.73 14.99
C ALA A 185 -18.16 15.21 16.16
N VAL A 186 -16.84 15.03 16.08
CA VAL A 186 -15.86 15.53 17.06
C VAL A 186 -15.38 16.96 16.72
N LEU A 187 -15.53 17.35 15.46
CA LEU A 187 -15.12 18.66 14.94
C LEU A 187 -16.20 19.72 15.19
N ASP A 188 -15.78 20.96 15.48
CA ASP A 188 -16.70 22.10 15.50
C ASP A 188 -17.14 22.51 14.08
N ALA A 189 -17.90 23.61 13.95
CA ALA A 189 -18.42 24.05 12.66
C ALA A 189 -17.31 24.50 11.68
N GLU A 190 -16.32 25.25 12.18
CA GLU A 190 -15.21 25.78 11.35
C GLU A 190 -14.29 24.65 10.88
N GLN A 191 -13.91 23.76 11.81
CA GLN A 191 -13.11 22.58 11.50
C GLN A 191 -13.81 21.65 10.50
N ARG A 192 -15.13 21.46 10.59
CA ARG A 192 -15.91 20.69 9.60
C ARG A 192 -15.87 21.33 8.21
N ALA A 193 -16.07 22.66 8.12
CA ALA A 193 -16.01 23.38 6.86
C ALA A 193 -14.62 23.27 6.21
N GLN A 194 -13.55 23.44 6.99
CA GLN A 194 -12.17 23.26 6.52
C GLN A 194 -11.89 21.81 6.11
N ALA A 195 -12.40 20.82 6.84
CA ALA A 195 -12.28 19.40 6.50
C ALA A 195 -13.07 19.03 5.22
N ALA A 196 -14.21 19.69 4.95
CA ALA A 196 -14.93 19.55 3.69
C ALA A 196 -14.13 20.14 2.52
N GLN A 197 -13.63 21.38 2.65
CA GLN A 197 -12.78 22.01 1.62
C GLN A 197 -11.51 21.20 1.34
N MET A 198 -10.92 20.56 2.35
CA MET A 198 -9.79 19.64 2.16
C MET A 198 -10.15 18.38 1.35
N ARG A 199 -11.36 17.85 1.49
CA ARG A 199 -11.87 16.69 0.74
C ARG A 199 -12.13 17.09 -0.72
N GLU A 200 -12.86 18.19 -0.94
CA GLU A 200 -13.09 18.78 -2.25
C GLU A 200 -11.77 19.08 -2.99
N ARG A 201 -10.79 19.73 -2.33
CA ARG A 201 -9.45 19.97 -2.92
C ARG A 201 -8.71 18.69 -3.29
N ARG A 202 -8.91 17.58 -2.58
CA ARG A 202 -8.34 16.26 -2.94
C ARG A 202 -9.05 15.69 -4.17
N GLU A 203 -10.38 15.71 -4.19
CA GLU A 203 -11.21 15.23 -5.30
C GLU A 203 -10.95 16.03 -6.59
N GLY A 204 -10.84 17.35 -6.49
CA GLY A 204 -10.46 18.26 -7.58
C GLY A 204 -9.01 18.09 -8.04
N ARG A 205 -8.05 17.86 -7.12
CA ARG A 205 -6.66 17.53 -7.50
C ARG A 205 -6.55 16.16 -8.18
N HIS A 206 -7.43 15.22 -7.85
CA HIS A 206 -7.58 13.97 -8.61
C HIS A 206 -8.23 14.18 -9.99
N GLY A 207 -8.87 15.32 -10.26
CA GLY A 207 -9.41 15.69 -11.57
C GLY A 207 -8.42 16.45 -12.46
N ARG A 208 -7.64 17.40 -11.89
CA ARG A 208 -6.94 18.43 -12.69
C ARG A 208 -5.54 18.06 -13.22
N HIS A 209 -4.95 16.94 -12.81
CA HIS A 209 -3.58 16.55 -13.19
C HIS A 209 -3.47 15.68 -14.47
N GLY A 210 -4.52 15.66 -15.31
CA GLY A 210 -4.54 14.91 -16.58
C GLY A 210 -4.14 15.72 -17.83
N ARG A 211 -4.03 17.06 -17.75
CA ARG A 211 -3.89 17.94 -18.92
C ARG A 211 -2.87 19.06 -18.70
N GLY A 212 -1.62 18.68 -18.39
CA GLY A 212 -0.48 19.56 -18.67
C GLY A 212 -0.08 19.40 -20.14
N PRO A 213 0.23 20.47 -20.89
CA PRO A 213 0.77 20.31 -22.23
C PRO A 213 2.05 19.47 -22.15
N ARG A 214 2.18 18.49 -23.05
CA ARG A 214 3.43 17.73 -23.19
C ARG A 214 4.53 18.73 -23.49
N GLY A 215 5.51 18.85 -22.60
CA GLY A 215 6.72 19.60 -22.90
C GLY A 215 7.44 18.93 -24.06
N GLU A 216 7.48 19.58 -25.21
CA GLU A 216 8.44 19.31 -26.28
C GLU A 216 9.83 19.61 -25.74
N GLY A 217 10.38 18.64 -25.02
CA GLY A 217 11.43 18.84 -24.02
C GLY A 217 12.66 17.99 -24.27
N ARG A 218 13.12 17.97 -25.52
CA ARG A 218 14.45 17.50 -25.97
C ARG A 218 14.88 16.13 -25.45
N GLY A 219 14.79 15.13 -26.32
CA GLY A 219 15.85 14.13 -26.36
C GLY A 219 17.16 14.84 -26.70
N ASN A 220 18.14 14.82 -25.79
CA ASN A 220 19.53 15.05 -26.14
C ASN A 220 20.23 13.70 -26.16
N ALA A 221 20.92 13.42 -27.26
CA ALA A 221 21.53 12.13 -27.54
C ALA A 221 22.60 11.78 -26.50
N GLY A 222 22.74 10.48 -26.23
CA GLY A 222 23.94 9.98 -25.57
C GLY A 222 25.15 10.22 -26.48
N GLN A 223 26.15 10.94 -25.98
CA GLN A 223 27.45 11.06 -26.61
C GLN A 223 28.56 10.69 -25.62
N GLY A 224 29.49 9.85 -26.08
CA GLY A 224 30.87 9.84 -25.60
C GLY A 224 31.14 9.45 -24.14
N ARG A 225 31.28 8.14 -23.88
CA ARG A 225 32.43 7.66 -23.09
C ARG A 225 33.10 6.51 -23.83
N GLY A 226 34.16 6.84 -24.55
CA GLY A 226 34.95 5.89 -25.30
C GLY A 226 35.63 4.89 -24.37
N ARG A 227 35.60 3.61 -24.76
CA ARG A 227 36.33 2.53 -24.11
C ARG A 227 37.67 2.41 -24.86
N GLY A 228 38.75 2.96 -24.28
CA GLY A 228 40.08 2.88 -24.88
C GLY A 228 40.59 1.43 -24.97
N PRO A 229 41.44 1.11 -25.97
CA PRO A 229 42.01 -0.22 -26.10
C PRO A 229 43.01 -0.51 -24.97
N GLN A 230 42.94 -1.72 -24.42
CA GLN A 230 44.03 -2.26 -23.61
C GLN A 230 45.21 -2.57 -24.53
N LYS A 231 46.41 -2.11 -24.17
CA LYS A 231 47.64 -2.62 -24.77
C LYS A 231 47.99 -3.97 -24.14
N ALA A 232 48.47 -4.89 -24.96
CA ALA A 232 49.17 -6.10 -24.53
C ALA A 232 50.58 -5.76 -24.05
#